data_AF-A0A8T7GEG1-F1
#
_entry.id   AF-A0A8T7GEG1-F1
#
_cell.length_a   1.000
_cell.length_b   1.000
_cell.length_c   1.000
_cell.angle_alpha   90.00
_cell.angle_beta   90.00
_cell.angle_gamma   90.00
#
_symmetry.space_group_name_H-M   'P 1'
#
loop_
_entity.id
_entity.type
_entity.pdbx_description
1 polymer ?
#
loop_
_entity_poly.entity_id
_entity_poly.type
_entity_poly.pdbx_seq_one_letter_code
_entity_poly.pdbx_strand_id
1 'polypeptide(L)' 'MLKFQHQRYENVTPEILVKSAWVSTSLALIFTLPPLGIFVTLYETGFSIALAAAIGFGLHFVLLAFSKRISKVLSSLFDE' A
#
# COMPACT_ATOMS: atom_id res chain seq x y z
N MET A 1 10.13 0.98 27.30
CA MET A 1 10.81 -0.23 26.81
C MET A 1 9.96 -0.81 25.68
N LEU A 2 10.38 -0.64 24.42
CA LEU A 2 9.68 -1.20 23.25
C LEU A 2 9.95 -2.71 23.22
N LYS A 3 8.96 -3.52 23.63
CA LYS A 3 9.00 -4.98 23.45
C LYS A 3 8.74 -5.27 21.97
N PHE A 4 9.80 -5.43 21.18
CA PHE A 4 9.68 -6.03 19.86
C PHE A 4 9.42 -7.53 20.06
N GLN A 5 8.16 -7.95 19.86
CA GLN A 5 7.80 -9.36 19.68
C GLN A 5 8.46 -9.82 18.37
N HIS A 6 9.68 -10.36 18.48
CA HIS A 6 10.32 -11.09 17.40
C HIS A 6 9.57 -12.42 17.25
N GLN A 7 8.48 -12.41 16.49
CA GLN A 7 7.79 -13.64 16.12
C GLN A 7 8.77 -14.46 15.29
N ARG A 8 9.34 -15.48 15.93
CA ARG A 8 10.20 -16.45 15.26
C ARG A 8 9.32 -17.15 14.23
N TYR A 9 9.65 -16.94 12.97
CA TYR A 9 9.09 -17.58 11.79
C TYR A 9 9.48 -19.08 11.79
N GLU A 10 9.01 -19.83 12.79
CA GLU A 10 9.40 -21.24 12.99
C GLU A 10 8.62 -22.19 12.04
N ASN A 11 7.74 -21.65 11.18
CA ASN A 11 6.95 -22.42 10.23
C ASN A 11 6.60 -21.63 8.95
N VAL A 12 7.58 -20.99 8.31
CA VAL A 12 7.37 -20.30 7.02
C VAL A 12 7.33 -21.35 5.92
N THR A 13 6.14 -21.83 5.59
CA THR A 13 5.94 -22.61 4.37
C THR A 13 5.99 -21.68 3.15
N PRO A 14 6.41 -22.18 1.98
CA PRO A 14 6.41 -21.40 0.73
C PRO A 14 5.04 -20.79 0.41
N GLU A 15 3.98 -21.43 0.88
CA GLU A 15 2.58 -21.00 0.79
C GLU A 15 2.35 -19.65 1.47
N ILE A 16 2.87 -19.47 2.68
CA ILE A 16 2.75 -18.22 3.45
C ILE A 16 3.55 -17.10 2.78
N LEU A 17 4.71 -17.42 2.21
CA LEU A 17 5.51 -16.45 1.46
C LEU A 17 4.78 -15.96 0.20
N VAL A 18 4.16 -16.87 -0.54
CA VAL A 18 3.39 -16.53 -1.75
C VAL A 18 2.15 -15.70 -1.38
N LYS A 19 1.40 -16.09 -0.34
CA LYS A 19 0.26 -15.28 0.16
C LYS A 19 0.70 -13.89 0.60
N SER A 20 1.80 -13.78 1.35
CA SER A 20 2.36 -12.49 1.76
C SER A 20 2.84 -11.66 0.58
N ALA A 21 3.44 -12.27 -0.45
CA ALA A 21 3.88 -11.57 -1.65
C ALA A 21 2.69 -11.02 -2.44
N TRP A 22 1.60 -11.78 -2.55
CA TRP A 22 0.35 -11.32 -3.17
C TRP A 22 -0.29 -10.17 -2.41
N VAL A 23 -0.45 -10.31 -1.09
CA VAL A 23 -0.99 -9.25 -0.24
C VAL A 23 -0.14 -7.98 -0.32
N SER A 24 1.20 -8.11 -0.28
CA SER A 24 2.11 -6.98 -0.40
C SER A 24 2.00 -6.29 -1.77
N THR A 25 2.00 -7.06 -2.85
CA THR A 25 1.88 -6.55 -4.23
C THR A 25 0.56 -5.82 -4.44
N SER A 26 -0.55 -6.43 -4.02
CA SER A 26 -1.88 -5.83 -4.13
C SER A 26 -2.00 -4.56 -3.29
N LEU A 27 -1.42 -4.52 -2.07
CA LEU A 27 -1.38 -3.32 -1.25
C LEU A 27 -0.57 -2.20 -1.92
N ALA A 28 0.59 -2.54 -2.50
CA ALA A 28 1.43 -1.58 -3.23
C ALA A 28 0.70 -0.98 -4.45
N LEU A 29 -0.03 -1.80 -5.21
CA LEU A 29 -0.87 -1.34 -6.33
C LEU A 29 -1.95 -0.37 -5.85
N ILE A 30 -2.66 -0.69 -4.77
CA ILE A 30 -3.70 0.16 -4.20
C ILE A 30 -3.12 1.50 -3.74
N PHE A 31 -1.89 1.54 -3.22
CA PHE A 31 -1.26 2.79 -2.77
C PHE A 31 -0.66 3.62 -3.89
N THR A 32 -0.34 3.02 -5.03
CA THR A 32 0.39 3.70 -6.11
C THR A 32 -0.55 4.16 -7.22
N LEU A 33 -1.51 3.32 -7.64
CA LEU A 33 -2.39 3.62 -8.77
C LEU A 33 -3.24 4.88 -8.57
N PRO A 34 -3.92 5.10 -7.43
CA PRO A 34 -4.76 6.29 -7.27
C PRO A 34 -3.95 7.60 -7.23
N PRO A 35 -2.85 7.71 -6.45
CA PRO A 35 -1.95 8.86 -6.51
C PRO A 35 -1.37 9.14 -7.90
N LEU A 36 -0.96 8.08 -8.62
CA LEU A 36 -0.45 8.21 -9.98
C LEU A 36 -1.52 8.73 -10.95
N GLY A 37 -2.73 8.20 -10.86
CA GLY A 37 -3.86 8.65 -11.68
C GLY A 37 -4.13 10.15 -11.48
N ILE A 38 -4.24 10.60 -10.24
CA ILE A 38 -4.44 12.02 -9.94
C ILE A 38 -3.26 12.88 -10.41
N PHE A 39 -2.03 12.43 -10.18
CA PHE A 39 -0.84 13.16 -10.62
C PHE A 39 -0.84 13.39 -12.14
N VAL A 40 -1.09 12.34 -12.92
CA VAL A 40 -1.14 12.42 -14.39
C VAL A 40 -2.27 13.34 -14.85
N THR A 41 -3.48 13.18 -14.30
CA THR A 41 -4.62 14.04 -14.69
C THR A 41 -4.36 15.52 -14.38
N LEU A 42 -3.79 15.84 -13.22
CA LEU A 42 -3.45 17.22 -12.87
C LEU A 42 -2.36 17.78 -13.77
N TYR A 43 -1.34 16.98 -14.10
CA TYR A 43 -0.29 17.38 -15.02
C TYR A 43 -0.84 17.70 -16.42
N GLU A 44 -1.68 16.82 -16.98
CA GLU A 44 -2.31 17.02 -18.30
C GLU A 44 -3.28 18.22 -18.33
N THR A 45 -3.88 18.58 -17.19
CA THR A 45 -4.76 19.75 -17.07
C THR A 45 -3.98 21.08 -16.99
N GLY A 46 -2.65 21.03 -17.04
CA GLY A 46 -1.78 22.21 -17.04
C GLY A 46 -1.44 22.75 -15.64
N PHE A 47 -1.66 21.97 -14.57
CA PHE A 47 -1.19 22.35 -13.25
C PHE A 47 0.34 22.28 -13.17
N SER A 48 0.94 23.13 -12.32
CA SER A 48 2.37 23.06 -12.05
C SER A 48 2.74 21.67 -11.50
N ILE A 49 3.86 21.12 -11.97
CA ILE A 49 4.38 19.80 -11.53
C ILE A 49 4.51 19.75 -10.01
N ALA A 50 4.96 20.84 -9.38
CA ALA A 50 5.07 20.94 -7.92
C ALA A 50 3.73 20.75 -7.20
N LEU A 51 2.66 21.38 -7.70
CA LEU A 51 1.32 21.24 -7.11
C LEU A 51 0.72 19.86 -7.37
N ALA A 52 0.85 19.34 -8.59
CA ALA A 52 0.42 17.99 -8.94
C ALA A 52 1.13 16.94 -8.06
N ALA A 53 2.44 17.10 -7.87
CA ALA A 53 3.24 16.24 -6.99
C ALA A 53 2.78 16.34 -5.54
N ALA A 54 2.57 17.56 -5.02
CA ALA A 54 2.10 17.75 -3.65
C ALA A 54 0.74 17.07 -3.41
N ILE A 55 -0.20 17.17 -4.35
CA ILE A 55 -1.53 16.55 -4.24
C ILE A 55 -1.43 15.03 -4.35
N GLY A 56 -0.70 14.50 -5.35
CA GLY A 56 -0.51 13.06 -5.52
C GLY A 56 0.18 12.43 -4.30
N PHE A 57 1.23 13.07 -3.80
CA PHE A 57 1.95 12.60 -2.60
C PHE A 57 1.11 12.72 -1.33
N GLY A 58 0.33 13.79 -1.19
CA GLY A 58 -0.64 13.95 -0.11
C GLY A 58 -1.66 12.82 -0.08
N LEU A 59 -2.21 12.45 -1.24
CA LEU A 59 -3.12 11.31 -1.37
C LEU A 59 -2.43 10.00 -0.97
N HIS A 60 -1.18 9.79 -1.38
CA HIS A 60 -0.41 8.60 -0.98
C HIS A 60 -0.33 8.44 0.55
N PHE A 61 -0.06 9.53 1.30
CA PHE A 61 -0.06 9.51 2.77
C PHE A 61 -1.43 9.20 3.38
N VAL A 62 -2.50 9.71 2.79
CA VAL A 62 -3.87 9.37 3.23
C VAL A 62 -4.11 7.88 3.07
N LEU A 63 -3.76 7.29 1.92
CA LEU A 63 -3.90 5.85 1.72
C LEU A 63 -3.04 5.03 2.69
N LEU A 64 -1.81 5.48 2.97
CA LEU A 64 -0.94 4.85 3.98
C LEU A 64 -1.56 4.87 5.38
N ALA A 65 -2.28 5.94 5.76
CA ALA A 65 -2.98 5.99 7.05
C ALA A 65 -4.07 4.91 7.16
N PHE A 66 -4.71 4.56 6.04
CA PHE A 66 -5.70 3.47 5.97
C PHE A 66 -5.08 2.09 5.71
N SER A 67 -3.75 1.98 5.56
CA SER A 67 -3.05 0.75 5.21
C SER A 67 -3.40 -0.44 6.10
N LYS A 68 -3.51 -0.22 7.42
CA LYS A 68 -3.88 -1.26 8.38
C LYS A 68 -5.25 -1.87 8.11
N ARG A 69 -6.23 -1.05 7.69
CA ARG A 69 -7.56 -1.54 7.33
C ARG A 69 -7.52 -2.29 6.00
N ILE A 70 -6.83 -1.74 5.01
CA ILE A 70 -6.75 -2.32 3.66
C ILE A 70 -6.02 -3.66 3.70
N SER A 71 -4.90 -3.75 4.42
CA SER A 71 -4.14 -4.99 4.60
C SER A 71 -4.96 -6.06 5.32
N LYS A 72 -5.79 -5.69 6.32
CA LYS A 72 -6.66 -6.64 7.02
C LYS A 72 -7.73 -7.22 6.10
N VAL A 73 -8.38 -6.37 5.29
CA VAL A 73 -9.37 -6.81 4.29
C VAL A 73 -8.70 -7.71 3.25
N LEU A 74 -7.56 -7.29 2.73
CA LEU A 74 -6.83 -8.03 1.70
C LEU A 74 -6.37 -9.39 2.22
N SER A 75 -5.82 -9.45 3.43
CA SER A 75 -5.45 -10.72 4.07
C SER A 75 -6.65 -11.65 4.23
N SER A 76 -7.84 -11.13 4.56
CA SER A 76 -9.04 -11.97 4.68
C SER A 76 -9.53 -12.54 3.34
N LEU A 77 -9.26 -11.88 2.21
CA LEU A 77 -9.60 -12.40 0.87
C LEU A 77 -8.68 -13.55 0.43
N PHE A 78 -7.48 -13.64 1.01
CA PHE A 78 -6.50 -14.67 0.69
C PHE A 78 -6.39 -15.75 1.78
N ASP A 79 -7.18 -15.67 2.86
CA ASP A 79 -7.24 -16.67 3.93
C ASP A 79 -8.43 -17.65 3.76
N GLU A 80 -9.21 -17.48 2.69
CA GLU A 80 -10.17 -18.45 2.15
C GLU A 80 -9.45 -19.45 1.23
#